data_AF-A0A1Y2F3X5-F1
#
_entry.id   AF-A0A1Y2F3X5-F1
#
_cell.length_a   1.000
_cell.length_b   1.000
_cell.length_c   1.000
_cell.angle_alpha   90.00
_cell.angle_beta   90.00
_cell.angle_gamma   90.00
#
_symmetry.space_group_name_H-M   'P 1'
#
loop_
_entity.id
_entity.type
_entity.pdbx_description
1 polymer ?
#
loop_
_entity_poly.entity_id
_entity_poly.type
_entity_poly.pdbx_seq_one_letter_code
_entity_poly.pdbx_strand_id
1 'polypeptide(L)'
;MDPPPTAPGALPTAQQPTSALTPVQAARLAAERRATAPPPLVHSASSDSHKKDFDPATFDPSAKEKLPFHRLLDAELLPKCSKPQAVKTLEMLLQVTGNVLDPPNPTAAPKYRQLRLSNSQVVRNIVDVPGAFDYLIACGWHRTVVEYVAYLNFSSAPSSKQLHLLRTGNFVLKQVVQRAREAEEREKRYRESEKEAEKQRSGRALLQFEEDRRLRKEKDEREKIVRDARAAATAAAAAAPPPPDPHSVDADHPLFTQDASAATMDVDRAHGDLPPSYGASLLAAGSGGRVLGTGAVVGGPPPGVRMVSRQDMESDYEEEEGEEEEDY
;
A
#
# COMPACT_ATOMS: atom_id res chain seq x y z
N MET A 1 5.13 61.14 2.73
CA MET A 1 6.32 61.73 3.37
C MET A 1 7.47 61.42 2.44
N ASP A 2 7.56 62.22 1.38
CA ASP A 2 8.46 62.02 0.24
C ASP A 2 9.66 62.97 0.37
N PRO A 3 10.90 62.52 0.11
CA PRO A 3 12.05 63.40 0.10
C PRO A 3 12.23 64.14 -1.24
N PRO A 4 12.86 65.33 -1.23
CA PRO A 4 12.91 66.26 -2.38
C PRO A 4 14.05 65.98 -3.38
N PRO A 5 13.95 66.50 -4.62
CA PRO A 5 14.96 66.35 -5.66
C PRO A 5 16.10 67.37 -5.49
N THR A 6 17.35 66.90 -5.59
CA THR A 6 18.55 67.73 -5.48
C THR A 6 19.16 67.97 -6.87
N ALA A 7 19.49 69.23 -7.14
CA ALA A 7 19.93 69.79 -8.42
C ALA A 7 21.39 69.44 -8.81
N PRO A 8 21.74 69.54 -10.12
CA PRO A 8 23.10 69.27 -10.61
C PRO A 8 24.03 70.49 -10.44
N GLY A 9 25.12 70.29 -9.70
CA GLY A 9 26.21 71.26 -9.50
C GLY A 9 27.28 71.19 -10.59
N ALA A 10 27.79 72.38 -10.95
CA ALA A 10 28.65 72.67 -12.08
C ALA A 10 30.09 72.09 -11.99
N LEU A 11 30.66 71.84 -13.17
CA LEU A 11 32.04 71.39 -13.40
C LEU A 11 33.06 72.54 -13.26
N PRO A 12 34.15 72.38 -12.50
CA PRO A 12 35.32 73.24 -12.60
C PRO A 12 36.31 72.75 -13.67
N THR A 13 36.60 73.62 -14.64
CA THR A 13 37.70 73.49 -15.60
C THR A 13 39.03 73.74 -14.90
N ALA A 14 39.82 72.68 -14.65
CA ALA A 14 41.17 72.80 -14.10
C ALA A 14 42.22 72.61 -15.22
N GLN A 15 42.94 73.70 -15.53
CA GLN A 15 44.17 73.69 -16.34
C GLN A 15 45.25 72.88 -15.62
N GLN A 16 45.82 71.88 -16.29
CA GLN A 16 47.00 71.16 -15.81
C GLN A 16 48.28 71.69 -16.45
N PRO A 17 49.29 72.13 -15.67
CA PRO A 17 50.63 72.39 -16.18
C PRO A 17 51.38 71.07 -16.40
N THR A 18 51.91 70.88 -17.61
CA THR A 18 52.71 69.72 -18.01
C THR A 18 54.17 69.85 -17.54
N SER A 19 54.38 69.76 -16.23
CA SER A 19 55.74 69.58 -15.69
C SER A 19 56.17 68.13 -15.89
N ALA A 20 57.20 67.91 -16.72
CA ALA A 20 57.75 66.59 -17.00
C ALA A 20 58.27 65.94 -15.72
N LEU A 21 57.48 65.01 -15.17
CA LEU A 21 57.82 64.21 -14.00
C LEU A 21 59.03 63.33 -14.32
N THR A 22 59.97 63.28 -13.39
CA THR A 22 61.11 62.36 -13.47
C THR A 22 60.63 60.89 -13.43
N PRO A 23 61.30 59.95 -14.10
CA PRO A 23 60.85 58.57 -14.21
C PRO A 23 60.64 57.88 -12.84
N VAL A 24 61.40 58.28 -11.82
CA VAL A 24 61.26 57.77 -10.45
C VAL A 24 59.97 58.25 -9.79
N GLN A 25 59.59 59.52 -9.99
CA GLN A 25 58.33 60.06 -9.46
C GLN A 25 57.12 59.46 -10.18
N ALA A 26 57.23 59.22 -11.51
CA ALA A 26 56.21 58.53 -12.27
C ALA A 26 55.97 57.08 -11.77
N ALA A 27 57.05 56.35 -11.46
CA ALA A 27 56.96 54.99 -10.92
C ALA A 27 56.29 54.96 -9.54
N ARG A 28 56.62 55.92 -8.66
CA ARG A 28 56.06 55.97 -7.31
C ARG A 28 54.56 56.32 -7.31
N LEU A 29 54.15 57.25 -8.19
CA LEU A 29 52.74 57.64 -8.34
C LEU A 29 51.92 56.50 -9.00
N ALA A 30 52.53 55.72 -9.91
CA ALA A 30 51.90 54.53 -10.47
C ALA A 30 51.71 53.40 -9.43
N ALA A 31 52.66 53.22 -8.51
CA ALA A 31 52.54 52.26 -7.41
C ALA A 31 51.42 52.66 -6.43
N GLU A 32 51.34 53.94 -6.09
CA GLU A 32 50.30 54.47 -5.19
C GLU A 32 48.90 54.37 -5.83
N ARG A 33 48.77 54.63 -7.13
CA ARG A 33 47.50 54.39 -7.85
C ARG A 33 47.09 52.92 -7.92
N ARG A 34 48.03 51.97 -7.89
CA ARG A 34 47.70 50.53 -7.77
C ARG A 34 47.25 50.14 -6.37
N ALA A 35 47.74 50.81 -5.32
CA ALA A 35 47.33 50.53 -3.95
C ALA A 35 45.91 51.04 -3.65
N THR A 36 45.51 52.16 -4.27
CA THR A 36 44.20 52.80 -4.03
C THR A 36 43.14 52.41 -5.07
N ALA A 37 43.52 51.80 -6.19
CA ALA A 37 42.55 51.32 -7.16
C ALA A 37 41.70 50.21 -6.53
N PRO A 38 40.36 50.36 -6.46
CA PRO A 38 39.50 49.26 -6.05
C PRO A 38 39.79 48.06 -6.96
N PRO A 39 39.89 46.83 -6.42
CA PRO A 39 40.20 45.67 -7.21
C PRO A 39 39.26 45.64 -8.41
N PRO A 40 39.77 45.48 -9.65
CA PRO A 40 38.93 45.47 -10.83
C PRO A 40 37.85 44.43 -10.55
N LEU A 41 36.60 44.86 -10.59
CA LEU A 41 35.45 43.96 -10.60
C LEU A 41 35.59 43.17 -11.90
N VAL A 42 36.35 42.08 -11.81
CA VAL A 42 36.32 40.99 -12.76
C VAL A 42 34.90 40.49 -12.70
N HIS A 43 34.04 41.08 -13.54
CA HIS A 43 32.88 40.45 -14.11
C HIS A 43 33.42 39.23 -14.87
N SER A 44 33.79 38.24 -14.08
CA SER A 44 33.95 36.87 -14.49
C SER A 44 32.62 36.59 -15.16
N ALA A 45 32.61 36.62 -16.50
CA ALA A 45 31.49 36.16 -17.29
C ALA A 45 31.27 34.72 -16.81
N SER A 46 30.35 34.61 -15.87
CA SER A 46 30.18 33.43 -15.07
C SER A 46 29.79 32.35 -16.06
N SER A 47 30.60 31.31 -16.12
CA SER A 47 30.21 30.03 -16.67
C SER A 47 29.11 29.42 -15.78
N ASP A 48 28.01 30.15 -15.60
CA ASP A 48 26.79 29.77 -14.91
C ASP A 48 25.81 29.11 -15.91
N SER A 49 26.36 28.56 -17.01
CA SER A 49 25.65 27.69 -17.94
C SER A 49 25.35 26.30 -17.34
N HIS A 50 25.78 26.03 -16.11
CA HIS A 50 25.52 24.79 -15.40
C HIS A 50 24.29 24.82 -14.48
N LYS A 51 23.68 25.99 -14.27
CA LYS A 51 22.35 26.11 -13.66
C LYS A 51 21.28 26.28 -14.74
N LYS A 52 21.30 25.44 -15.78
CA LYS A 52 20.04 25.23 -16.50
C LYS A 52 19.09 24.62 -15.49
N ASP A 53 18.08 25.39 -15.09
CA ASP A 53 17.01 24.95 -14.22
C ASP A 53 16.53 23.60 -14.75
N PHE A 54 16.89 22.56 -14.03
CA PHE A 54 16.63 21.20 -14.42
C PHE A 54 15.18 20.94 -14.09
N ASP A 55 14.36 20.83 -15.13
CA ASP A 55 12.97 20.48 -14.96
C ASP A 55 12.86 18.98 -14.62
N PRO A 56 12.46 18.62 -13.38
CA PRO A 56 12.32 17.22 -12.99
C PRO A 56 11.28 16.48 -13.85
N ALA A 57 10.36 17.19 -14.50
CA ALA A 57 9.35 16.58 -15.36
C ALA A 57 9.93 16.07 -16.70
N THR A 58 11.04 16.64 -17.18
CA THR A 58 11.64 16.30 -18.48
C THR A 58 12.78 15.28 -18.37
N PHE A 59 13.10 14.83 -17.15
CA PHE A 59 14.22 13.92 -16.95
C PHE A 59 13.86 12.45 -17.24
N ASP A 60 14.29 11.99 -18.41
CA ASP A 60 14.16 10.60 -18.82
C ASP A 60 15.54 9.91 -18.93
N PRO A 61 15.99 9.19 -17.88
CA PRO A 61 17.26 8.47 -17.96
C PRO A 61 17.16 7.31 -18.96
N SER A 62 18.29 6.97 -19.58
CA SER A 62 18.34 5.88 -20.56
C SER A 62 18.01 4.54 -19.90
N ALA A 63 17.35 3.63 -20.62
CA ALA A 63 17.04 2.28 -20.11
C ALA A 63 18.30 1.53 -19.63
N LYS A 64 19.44 1.76 -20.28
CA LYS A 64 20.73 1.17 -19.89
C LYS A 64 21.22 1.67 -18.53
N GLU A 65 20.92 2.92 -18.19
CA GLU A 65 21.30 3.55 -16.92
C GLU A 65 20.37 3.14 -15.79
N LYS A 66 19.09 2.88 -16.09
CA LYS A 66 18.09 2.37 -15.14
C LYS A 66 18.34 0.91 -14.74
N LEU A 67 18.84 0.10 -15.67
CA LEU A 67 19.04 -1.35 -15.50
C LEU A 67 19.84 -1.76 -14.25
N PRO A 68 21.01 -1.17 -13.91
CA PRO A 68 21.73 -1.55 -12.70
C PRO A 68 20.92 -1.34 -11.41
N PHE A 69 20.13 -0.26 -11.34
CA PHE A 69 19.27 0.01 -10.20
C PHE A 69 18.14 -1.01 -10.08
N HIS A 70 17.48 -1.36 -11.20
CA HIS A 70 16.47 -2.42 -11.21
C HIS A 70 17.07 -3.77 -10.80
N ARG A 71 18.26 -4.12 -11.29
CA ARG A 71 18.94 -5.37 -10.91
C ARG A 71 19.18 -5.45 -9.40
N LEU A 72 19.65 -4.38 -8.77
CA LEU A 72 19.86 -4.37 -7.32
C LEU A 72 18.54 -4.52 -6.56
N LEU A 73 17.48 -3.83 -6.97
CA LEU A 73 16.18 -3.92 -6.30
C LEU A 73 15.54 -5.29 -6.49
N ASP A 74 15.47 -5.78 -7.73
CA ASP A 74 14.74 -6.99 -8.09
C ASP A 74 15.50 -8.28 -7.71
N ALA A 75 16.83 -8.28 -7.72
CA ALA A 75 17.63 -9.46 -7.38
C ALA A 75 18.00 -9.54 -5.90
N GLU A 76 18.31 -8.40 -5.26
CA GLU A 76 18.84 -8.39 -3.89
C GLU A 76 17.80 -7.98 -2.85
N LEU A 77 17.06 -6.89 -3.09
CA LEU A 77 16.20 -6.29 -2.06
C LEU A 77 14.83 -6.96 -1.96
N LEU A 78 14.09 -7.04 -3.06
CA LEU A 78 12.70 -7.53 -3.07
C LEU A 78 12.56 -9.01 -2.69
N PRO A 79 13.42 -9.94 -3.14
CA PRO A 79 13.26 -11.36 -2.81
C PRO A 79 13.67 -11.72 -1.38
N LYS A 80 14.56 -10.93 -0.76
CA LYS A 80 15.17 -11.25 0.54
C LYS A 80 14.52 -10.52 1.72
N CYS A 81 13.54 -9.67 1.44
CA CYS A 81 12.88 -8.82 2.43
C CYS A 81 11.38 -9.14 2.48
N SER A 82 10.75 -8.99 3.64
CA SER A 82 9.28 -9.07 3.72
C SER A 82 8.66 -7.89 2.98
N LYS A 83 7.49 -8.09 2.34
CA LYS A 83 6.80 -7.03 1.58
C LYS A 83 6.65 -5.70 2.34
N PRO A 84 6.14 -5.66 3.61
CA PRO A 84 6.00 -4.39 4.32
C PRO A 84 7.35 -3.76 4.69
N GLN A 85 8.37 -4.57 4.98
CA GLN A 85 9.71 -4.07 5.26
C GLN A 85 10.37 -3.51 4.00
N ALA A 86 10.12 -4.12 2.84
CA ALA A 86 10.59 -3.65 1.54
C ALA A 86 9.99 -2.28 1.20
N VAL A 87 8.68 -2.08 1.39
CA VAL A 87 8.04 -0.77 1.16
C VAL A 87 8.66 0.32 2.05
N LYS A 88 8.77 0.08 3.36
CA LYS A 88 9.40 1.02 4.30
C LYS A 88 10.86 1.35 3.92
N THR A 89 11.61 0.34 3.50
CA THR A 89 12.99 0.51 3.05
C THR A 89 13.08 1.38 1.79
N LEU A 90 12.26 1.08 0.79
CA LEU A 90 12.20 1.83 -0.47
C LEU A 90 11.79 3.29 -0.24
N GLU A 91 10.82 3.54 0.66
CA GLU A 91 10.42 4.88 1.06
C GLU A 91 11.55 5.65 1.75
N MET A 92 12.30 4.98 2.64
CA MET A 92 13.44 5.60 3.31
C MET A 92 14.58 5.91 2.32
N LEU A 93 14.86 5.03 1.36
CA LEU A 93 15.80 5.29 0.27
C LEU A 93 15.35 6.48 -0.60
N LEU A 94 14.04 6.55 -0.91
CA LEU A 94 13.45 7.65 -1.67
C LEU A 94 13.59 8.98 -0.91
N GLN A 95 13.35 8.98 0.40
CA GLN A 95 13.49 10.15 1.25
C GLN A 95 14.95 10.60 1.35
N VAL A 96 15.89 9.68 1.58
CA VAL A 96 17.33 10.00 1.68
C VAL A 96 17.85 10.57 0.36
N THR A 97 17.53 9.96 -0.77
CA THR A 97 17.95 10.45 -2.09
C THR A 97 17.23 11.76 -2.48
N GLY A 98 15.96 11.90 -2.14
CA GLY A 98 15.16 13.10 -2.37
C GLY A 98 15.67 14.30 -1.60
N ASN A 99 15.98 14.16 -0.31
CA ASN A 99 16.50 15.23 0.54
C ASN A 99 17.85 15.79 0.07
N VAL A 100 18.64 14.99 -0.66
CA VAL A 100 19.91 15.45 -1.24
C VAL A 100 19.69 16.26 -2.52
N LEU A 101 18.67 15.90 -3.32
CA LEU A 101 18.31 16.60 -4.55
C LEU A 101 17.57 17.90 -4.26
N ASP A 102 16.51 17.81 -3.46
CA ASP A 102 15.60 18.90 -3.10
C ASP A 102 15.53 19.02 -1.57
N PRO A 103 16.54 19.65 -0.94
CA PRO A 103 16.56 19.79 0.51
C PRO A 103 15.39 20.68 0.96
N PRO A 104 14.62 20.28 1.99
CA PRO A 104 13.49 21.08 2.47
C PRO A 104 13.93 22.43 3.06
N ASN A 105 15.18 22.51 3.54
CA ASN A 105 15.80 23.75 3.98
C ASN A 105 17.23 23.86 3.39
N PRO A 106 17.54 24.90 2.59
CA PRO A 106 18.85 25.04 1.95
C PRO A 106 20.00 25.16 2.95
N THR A 107 19.75 25.74 4.13
CA THR A 107 20.75 25.86 5.20
C THR A 107 21.12 24.50 5.80
N ALA A 108 20.19 23.54 5.78
CA ALA A 108 20.40 22.18 6.28
C ALA A 108 20.93 21.21 5.21
N ALA A 109 21.16 21.67 3.97
CA ALA A 109 21.65 20.82 2.88
C ALA A 109 22.91 19.98 3.22
N PRO A 110 23.90 20.48 3.98
CA PRO A 110 25.07 19.68 4.35
C PRO A 110 24.72 18.48 5.26
N LYS A 111 23.69 18.62 6.11
CA LYS A 111 23.24 17.57 7.03
C LYS A 111 22.64 16.38 6.27
N TYR A 112 21.88 16.63 5.20
CA TYR A 112 21.26 15.57 4.40
C TYR A 112 22.26 14.77 3.56
N ARG A 113 23.50 15.26 3.40
CA ARG A 113 24.58 14.56 2.70
C ARG A 113 25.36 13.61 3.60
N GLN A 114 25.12 13.62 4.90
CA GLN A 114 25.79 12.73 5.86
C GLN A 114 24.74 11.89 6.58
N LEU A 115 24.76 10.59 6.36
CA LEU A 115 23.86 9.65 6.99
C LEU A 115 24.63 8.84 8.04
N ARG A 116 24.28 9.00 9.31
CA ARG A 116 24.89 8.26 10.42
C ARG A 116 24.36 6.82 10.43
N LEU A 117 25.24 5.83 10.23
CA LEU A 117 24.84 4.42 10.17
C LEU A 117 24.44 3.85 11.54
N SER A 118 24.71 4.54 12.64
CA SER A 118 24.27 4.12 13.98
C SER A 118 22.84 4.54 14.33
N ASN A 119 22.13 5.24 13.44
CA ASN A 119 20.72 5.58 13.66
C ASN A 119 19.88 4.29 13.54
N SER A 120 19.06 3.98 14.55
CA SER A 120 18.26 2.74 14.59
C SER A 120 17.37 2.54 13.36
N GLN A 121 16.81 3.61 12.80
CA GLN A 121 16.00 3.54 11.57
C GLN A 121 16.86 3.21 10.34
N VAL A 122 18.07 3.79 10.28
CA VAL A 122 19.04 3.52 9.20
C VAL A 122 19.56 2.09 9.29
N VAL A 123 19.84 1.60 10.50
CA VAL A 123 20.28 0.22 10.72
C VAL A 123 19.22 -0.75 10.21
N ARG A 124 17.99 -0.65 10.75
CA ARG A 124 16.90 -1.58 10.45
C ARG A 124 16.50 -1.61 8.97
N ASN A 125 16.51 -0.46 8.31
CA ASN A 125 15.94 -0.35 6.96
C ASN A 125 17.01 -0.27 5.85
N ILE A 126 18.25 0.17 6.12
CA ILE A 126 19.32 0.23 5.10
C ILE A 126 20.42 -0.80 5.35
N VAL A 127 20.91 -0.91 6.60
CA VAL A 127 22.11 -1.72 6.89
C VAL A 127 21.75 -3.21 6.97
N ASP A 128 20.65 -3.53 7.66
CA ASP A 128 20.22 -4.92 7.88
C ASP A 128 19.52 -5.51 6.65
N VAL A 129 19.04 -4.65 5.73
CA VAL A 129 18.32 -5.07 4.53
C VAL A 129 19.30 -5.29 3.37
N PRO A 130 19.42 -6.52 2.84
CA PRO A 130 20.35 -6.81 1.75
C PRO A 130 20.01 -6.00 0.48
N GLY A 131 21.04 -5.49 -0.19
CA GLY A 131 20.90 -4.68 -1.40
C GLY A 131 20.54 -3.21 -1.18
N ALA A 132 19.97 -2.82 -0.04
CA ALA A 132 19.61 -1.42 0.23
C ALA A 132 20.83 -0.52 0.39
N PHE A 133 21.86 -0.99 1.11
CA PHE A 133 23.14 -0.30 1.23
C PHE A 133 23.87 -0.17 -0.12
N ASP A 134 23.92 -1.26 -0.89
CA ASP A 134 24.56 -1.28 -2.22
C ASP A 134 23.86 -0.37 -3.22
N TYR A 135 22.53 -0.23 -3.09
CA TYR A 135 21.74 0.72 -3.87
C TYR A 135 22.22 2.17 -3.65
N LEU A 136 22.50 2.57 -2.42
CA LEU A 136 23.03 3.90 -2.13
C LEU A 136 24.46 4.08 -2.68
N ILE A 137 25.29 3.04 -2.63
CA ILE A 137 26.62 3.07 -3.28
C ILE A 137 26.47 3.28 -4.79
N ALA A 138 25.52 2.60 -5.44
CA ALA A 138 25.23 2.78 -6.86
C ALA A 138 24.75 4.22 -7.19
N CYS A 139 24.05 4.87 -6.25
CA CYS A 139 23.67 6.28 -6.33
C CYS A 139 24.85 7.26 -6.10
N GLY A 140 26.06 6.77 -5.78
CA GLY A 140 27.26 7.58 -5.58
C GLY A 140 27.58 7.94 -4.13
N TRP A 141 26.94 7.29 -3.16
CA TRP A 141 27.32 7.41 -1.76
C TRP A 141 28.57 6.60 -1.44
N HIS A 142 29.35 7.04 -0.45
CA HIS A 142 30.54 6.34 0.01
C HIS A 142 30.57 6.22 1.53
N ARG A 143 31.12 5.12 2.04
CA ARG A 143 31.29 4.91 3.48
C ARG A 143 32.52 5.66 3.97
N THR A 144 32.38 6.39 5.07
CA THR A 144 33.47 7.07 5.77
C THR A 144 33.36 6.77 7.25
N VAL A 145 34.48 6.58 7.93
CA VAL A 145 34.52 6.45 9.39
C VAL A 145 35.11 7.74 9.95
N VAL A 146 34.34 8.45 10.77
CA VAL A 146 34.75 9.67 11.45
C VAL A 146 34.61 9.41 12.94
N GLU A 147 35.69 9.57 13.71
CA GLU A 147 35.69 9.36 15.18
C GLU A 147 35.09 8.00 15.60
N TYR A 148 35.48 6.92 14.92
CA TYR A 148 34.97 5.55 15.16
C TYR A 148 33.47 5.35 14.88
N VAL A 149 32.77 6.35 14.36
CA VAL A 149 31.38 6.24 13.91
C VAL A 149 31.35 6.12 12.39
N ALA A 150 30.66 5.11 11.88
CA ALA A 150 30.50 4.94 10.44
C ALA A 150 29.37 5.84 9.90
N TYR A 151 29.71 6.62 8.88
CA TYR A 151 28.82 7.47 8.12
C TYR A 151 28.77 7.01 6.67
N LEU A 152 27.64 7.26 6.04
CA LEU A 152 27.48 7.21 4.61
C LEU A 152 27.41 8.65 4.12
N ASN A 153 28.42 9.07 3.36
CA ASN A 153 28.59 10.45 2.93
C ASN A 153 28.32 10.59 1.43
N PHE A 154 27.66 11.67 1.06
CA PHE A 154 27.54 12.13 -0.31
C PHE A 154 28.45 13.35 -0.51
N SER A 155 29.16 13.41 -1.64
CA SER A 155 30.15 14.46 -1.89
C SER A 155 29.56 15.86 -1.75
N SER A 156 30.26 16.76 -1.06
CA SER A 156 29.85 18.16 -0.93
C SER A 156 29.88 18.92 -2.26
N ALA A 157 30.74 18.50 -3.19
CA ALA A 157 30.80 19.02 -4.55
C ALA A 157 30.59 17.83 -5.51
N PRO A 158 29.35 17.35 -5.68
CA PRO A 158 29.10 16.17 -6.48
C PRO A 158 29.37 16.47 -7.96
N SER A 159 30.04 15.54 -8.63
CA SER A 159 30.23 15.61 -10.09
C SER A 159 28.86 15.60 -10.78
N SER A 160 28.76 16.24 -11.95
CA SER A 160 27.57 16.14 -12.82
C SER A 160 27.17 14.67 -13.07
N LYS A 161 28.15 13.77 -13.19
CA LYS A 161 27.90 12.32 -13.32
C LYS A 161 27.27 11.70 -12.07
N GLN A 162 27.73 12.09 -10.88
CA GLN A 162 27.18 11.60 -9.61
C GLN A 162 25.75 12.09 -9.40
N LEU A 163 25.48 13.36 -9.72
CA LEU A 163 24.12 13.89 -9.68
C LEU A 163 23.21 13.16 -10.68
N HIS A 164 23.70 12.84 -11.88
CA HIS A 164 22.95 12.06 -12.86
C HIS A 164 22.59 10.66 -12.35
N LEU A 165 23.54 9.96 -11.72
CA LEU A 165 23.30 8.65 -11.09
C LEU A 165 22.30 8.74 -9.94
N LEU A 166 22.45 9.73 -9.06
CA LEU A 166 21.53 9.95 -7.94
C LEU A 166 20.10 10.22 -8.44
N ARG A 167 19.94 11.05 -9.48
CA ARG A 167 18.65 11.33 -10.11
C ARG A 167 18.05 10.10 -10.78
N THR A 168 18.88 9.31 -11.46
CA THR A 168 18.44 8.05 -12.10
C THR A 168 17.95 7.06 -11.05
N GLY A 169 18.68 6.89 -9.94
CA GLY A 169 18.26 6.07 -8.82
C GLY A 169 16.96 6.58 -8.19
N ASN A 170 16.86 7.87 -7.90
CA ASN A 170 15.63 8.46 -7.35
C ASN A 170 14.41 8.28 -8.27
N PHE A 171 14.59 8.42 -9.59
CA PHE A 171 13.56 8.16 -10.59
C PHE A 171 13.08 6.70 -10.54
N VAL A 172 14.01 5.74 -10.52
CA VAL A 172 13.67 4.31 -10.43
C VAL A 172 12.96 4.01 -9.11
N LEU A 173 13.43 4.57 -7.98
CA LEU A 173 12.77 4.40 -6.67
C LEU A 173 11.33 4.89 -6.69
N LYS A 174 11.03 6.06 -7.27
CA LYS A 174 9.65 6.57 -7.38
C LYS A 174 8.74 5.57 -8.09
N GLN A 175 9.19 4.98 -9.20
CA GLN A 175 8.43 3.99 -9.95
C GLN A 175 8.22 2.69 -9.15
N VAL A 176 9.26 2.20 -8.49
CA VAL A 176 9.20 0.95 -7.73
C VAL A 176 8.35 1.12 -6.46
N VAL A 177 8.47 2.23 -5.74
CA VAL A 177 7.64 2.56 -4.58
C VAL A 177 6.16 2.62 -4.97
N GLN A 178 5.83 3.29 -6.08
CA GLN A 178 4.45 3.37 -6.56
C GLN A 178 3.88 1.97 -6.83
N ARG A 179 4.61 1.11 -7.56
CA ARG A 179 4.20 -0.28 -7.82
C ARG A 179 4.09 -1.11 -6.54
N ALA A 180 4.98 -0.90 -5.58
CA ALA A 180 4.98 -1.63 -4.31
C ALA A 180 3.77 -1.23 -3.44
N ARG A 181 3.44 0.07 -3.38
CA ARG A 181 2.23 0.58 -2.70
C ARG A 181 0.96 0.05 -3.33
N GLU A 182 0.85 0.07 -4.66
CA GLU A 182 -0.30 -0.50 -5.38
C GLU A 182 -0.44 -2.01 -5.14
N ALA A 183 0.66 -2.74 -4.98
CA ALA A 183 0.65 -4.16 -4.65
C ALA A 183 0.21 -4.41 -3.20
N GLU A 184 0.73 -3.64 -2.25
CA GLU A 184 0.35 -3.70 -0.84
C GLU A 184 -1.13 -3.33 -0.64
N GLU A 185 -1.61 -2.29 -1.30
CA GLU A 185 -3.02 -1.86 -1.24
C GLU A 185 -3.94 -2.93 -1.83
N ARG A 186 -3.57 -3.56 -2.95
CA ARG A 186 -4.34 -4.68 -3.50
C ARG A 186 -4.41 -5.84 -2.51
N GLU A 187 -3.28 -6.23 -1.92
CA GLU A 187 -3.24 -7.31 -0.93
C GLU A 187 -4.07 -6.98 0.32
N LYS A 188 -4.01 -5.73 0.79
CA LYS A 188 -4.84 -5.24 1.91
C LYS A 188 -6.33 -5.35 1.59
N ARG A 189 -6.77 -4.87 0.43
CA ARG A 189 -8.17 -4.97 -0.02
C ARG A 189 -8.64 -6.42 -0.14
N TYR A 190 -7.79 -7.32 -0.63
CA TYR A 190 -8.14 -8.75 -0.69
C TYR A 190 -8.33 -9.34 0.71
N ARG A 191 -7.42 -9.08 1.64
CA ARG A 191 -7.54 -9.57 3.03
C ARG A 191 -8.79 -9.00 3.72
N GLU A 192 -9.07 -7.72 3.54
CA GLU A 192 -10.28 -7.09 4.09
C GLU A 192 -11.55 -7.70 3.50
N SER A 193 -11.59 -7.95 2.19
CA SER A 193 -12.74 -8.59 1.55
C SER A 193 -12.96 -10.04 2.00
N GLU A 194 -11.88 -10.77 2.31
CA GLU A 194 -11.97 -12.14 2.83
C GLU A 194 -12.49 -12.16 4.26
N LYS A 195 -11.96 -11.28 5.12
CA LYS A 195 -12.45 -11.07 6.49
C LYS A 195 -13.93 -10.65 6.49
N GLU A 196 -14.33 -9.74 5.60
CA GLU A 196 -15.72 -9.30 5.50
C GLU A 196 -16.64 -10.44 5.03
N ALA A 197 -16.22 -11.21 4.02
CA ALA A 197 -16.99 -12.38 3.55
C ALA A 197 -17.11 -13.47 4.64
N GLU A 198 -16.13 -13.64 5.50
CA GLU A 198 -16.20 -14.50 6.67
C GLU A 198 -17.18 -13.96 7.73
N LYS A 199 -17.06 -12.68 8.09
CA LYS A 199 -18.00 -12.00 9.02
C LYS A 199 -19.45 -12.06 8.51
N GLN A 200 -19.68 -11.91 7.21
CA GLN A 200 -21.00 -12.03 6.62
C GLN A 200 -21.53 -13.47 6.67
N ARG A 201 -20.66 -14.48 6.48
CA ARG A 201 -21.05 -15.90 6.59
C ARG A 201 -21.42 -16.27 8.03
N SER A 202 -20.61 -15.88 9.01
CA SER A 202 -20.90 -16.13 10.43
C SER A 202 -22.14 -15.35 10.89
N GLY A 203 -22.29 -14.09 10.48
CA GLY A 203 -23.48 -13.28 10.77
C GLY A 203 -24.76 -13.88 10.21
N ARG A 204 -24.75 -14.38 8.97
CA ARG A 204 -25.90 -15.08 8.37
C ARG A 204 -26.25 -16.37 9.11
N ALA A 205 -25.25 -17.16 9.50
CA ALA A 205 -25.48 -18.37 10.28
C ALA A 205 -26.12 -18.03 11.64
N LEU A 206 -25.64 -16.99 12.32
CA LEU A 206 -26.21 -16.54 13.59
C LEU A 206 -27.67 -16.09 13.45
N LEU A 207 -27.98 -15.28 12.43
CA LEU A 207 -29.35 -14.86 12.13
C LEU A 207 -30.26 -16.06 11.84
N GLN A 208 -29.80 -17.07 11.09
CA GLN A 208 -30.55 -18.30 10.86
C GLN A 208 -30.83 -19.07 12.15
N PHE A 209 -29.87 -19.15 13.07
CA PHE A 209 -30.10 -19.78 14.38
C PHE A 209 -31.13 -19.02 15.22
N GLU A 210 -31.12 -17.69 15.17
CA GLU A 210 -32.10 -16.86 15.88
C GLU A 210 -33.50 -16.99 15.30
N GLU A 211 -33.61 -17.01 13.97
CA GLU A 211 -34.86 -17.25 13.24
C GLU A 211 -35.43 -18.65 13.56
N ASP A 212 -34.60 -19.69 13.51
CA ASP A 212 -34.98 -21.06 13.90
C ASP A 212 -35.46 -21.12 15.35
N ARG A 213 -34.77 -20.42 16.26
CA ARG A 213 -35.15 -20.34 17.66
C ARG A 213 -36.49 -19.62 17.84
N ARG A 214 -36.74 -18.57 17.06
CA ARG A 214 -38.03 -17.84 17.07
C ARG A 214 -39.16 -18.70 16.50
N LEU A 215 -38.94 -19.35 15.36
CA LEU A 215 -39.92 -20.23 14.72
C LEU A 215 -40.30 -21.42 15.61
N ARG A 216 -39.33 -22.01 16.32
CA ARG A 216 -39.62 -23.07 17.31
C ARG A 216 -40.51 -22.56 18.44
N LYS A 217 -40.19 -21.40 19.02
CA LYS A 217 -41.03 -20.78 20.07
C LYS A 217 -42.45 -20.50 19.58
N GLU A 218 -42.59 -19.91 18.39
CA GLU A 218 -43.89 -19.64 17.78
C GLU A 218 -44.69 -20.93 17.53
N LYS A 219 -44.03 -22.02 17.11
CA LYS A 219 -44.66 -23.32 16.89
C LYS A 219 -45.13 -23.94 18.22
N ASP A 220 -44.29 -23.90 19.25
CA ASP A 220 -44.62 -24.42 20.58
C ASP A 220 -45.80 -23.68 21.20
N GLU A 221 -45.87 -22.35 21.01
CA GLU A 221 -47.01 -21.53 21.43
C GLU A 221 -48.31 -21.93 20.71
N ARG A 222 -48.25 -22.15 19.39
CA ARG A 222 -49.42 -22.63 18.62
C ARG A 222 -49.87 -24.03 19.05
N GLU A 223 -48.94 -24.96 19.24
CA GLU A 223 -49.27 -26.31 19.71
C GLU A 223 -49.88 -26.29 21.11
N LYS A 224 -49.39 -25.41 22.00
CA LYS A 224 -49.96 -25.21 23.33
C LYS A 224 -51.42 -24.76 23.25
N ILE A 225 -51.73 -23.75 22.43
CA ILE A 225 -53.11 -23.27 22.24
C ILE A 225 -54.02 -24.39 21.71
N VAL A 226 -53.56 -25.17 20.73
CA VAL A 226 -54.33 -26.29 20.16
C VAL A 226 -54.54 -27.39 21.20
N ARG A 227 -53.53 -27.71 22.00
CA ARG A 227 -53.63 -28.70 23.07
C ARG A 227 -54.61 -28.26 24.14
N ASP A 228 -54.55 -27.00 24.56
CA ASP A 228 -55.47 -26.42 25.55
C ASP A 228 -56.91 -26.40 25.02
N ALA A 229 -57.13 -26.03 23.75
CA ALA A 229 -58.45 -26.06 23.11
C ALA A 229 -59.00 -27.49 22.98
N ARG A 230 -58.15 -28.47 22.63
CA ARG A 230 -58.55 -29.89 22.56
C ARG A 230 -58.87 -30.44 23.93
N ALA A 231 -58.09 -30.11 24.95
CA ALA A 231 -58.36 -30.51 26.33
C ALA A 231 -59.71 -29.94 26.80
N ALA A 232 -59.98 -28.66 26.51
CA ALA A 232 -61.26 -28.02 26.80
C ALA A 232 -62.44 -28.68 26.05
N ALA A 233 -62.29 -29.00 24.76
CA ALA A 233 -63.31 -29.68 23.98
C ALA A 233 -63.59 -31.10 24.49
N THR A 234 -62.54 -31.83 24.88
CA THR A 234 -62.69 -33.19 25.44
C THR A 234 -63.39 -33.15 26.79
N ALA A 235 -63.06 -32.15 27.64
CA ALA A 235 -63.74 -31.92 28.90
C ALA A 235 -65.22 -31.51 28.71
N ALA A 236 -65.52 -30.66 27.72
CA ALA A 236 -66.88 -30.28 27.38
C ALA A 236 -67.70 -31.46 26.85
N ALA A 237 -67.12 -32.31 26.00
CA ALA A 237 -67.77 -33.50 25.48
C ALA A 237 -68.08 -34.52 26.59
N ALA A 238 -67.19 -34.68 27.57
CA ALA A 238 -67.42 -35.55 28.73
C ALA A 238 -68.55 -35.05 29.65
N ALA A 239 -68.85 -33.76 29.64
CA ALA A 239 -69.96 -33.17 30.40
C ALA A 239 -71.31 -33.18 29.64
N ALA A 240 -71.29 -33.42 28.33
CA ALA A 240 -72.51 -33.49 27.52
C ALA A 240 -73.21 -34.86 27.69
N PRO A 241 -74.53 -34.91 27.87
CA PRO A 241 -75.26 -36.17 28.02
C PRO A 241 -75.15 -37.03 26.75
N PRO A 242 -75.09 -38.38 26.88
CA PRO A 242 -74.90 -39.27 25.75
C PRO A 242 -76.03 -39.10 24.72
N PRO A 243 -75.71 -39.03 23.41
CA PRO A 243 -76.73 -38.96 22.39
C PRO A 243 -77.58 -40.25 22.40
N PRO A 244 -78.89 -40.17 22.12
CA PRO A 244 -79.77 -41.33 22.08
C PRO A 244 -79.40 -42.28 20.93
N ASP A 245 -79.40 -43.58 21.22
CA ASP A 245 -79.00 -44.66 20.31
C ASP A 245 -79.77 -44.65 18.99
N PRO A 246 -79.09 -44.54 17.82
CA PRO A 246 -79.76 -44.65 16.52
C PRO A 246 -80.00 -46.12 16.18
N HIS A 247 -81.28 -46.48 16.10
CA HIS A 247 -81.76 -47.78 15.67
C HIS A 247 -81.26 -48.19 14.27
N SER A 248 -80.95 -49.49 14.18
CA SER A 248 -80.83 -50.37 13.01
C SER A 248 -81.72 -49.99 11.81
N VAL A 249 -81.12 -49.72 10.65
CA VAL A 249 -81.78 -49.89 9.36
C VAL A 249 -80.80 -50.54 8.37
N ASP A 250 -81.29 -51.62 7.78
CA ASP A 250 -80.69 -52.53 6.81
C ASP A 250 -80.31 -51.91 5.45
N ALA A 251 -79.47 -52.69 4.75
CA ALA A 251 -79.48 -52.98 3.32
C ALA A 251 -78.84 -52.02 2.29
N ASP A 252 -77.87 -52.63 1.58
CA ASP A 252 -77.71 -52.70 0.13
C ASP A 252 -77.19 -51.51 -0.69
N HIS A 253 -75.89 -51.65 -1.06
CA HIS A 253 -75.27 -51.43 -2.39
C HIS A 253 -75.34 -50.03 -3.08
N PRO A 254 -74.51 -49.72 -4.11
CA PRO A 254 -73.45 -50.50 -4.76
C PRO A 254 -72.07 -49.80 -4.87
N LEU A 255 -71.11 -50.58 -5.39
CA LEU A 255 -69.87 -50.15 -6.03
C LEU A 255 -70.06 -48.94 -6.97
N PHE A 256 -69.25 -47.89 -6.79
CA PHE A 256 -68.94 -46.95 -7.88
C PHE A 256 -67.42 -46.69 -7.93
N THR A 257 -66.79 -47.39 -8.86
CA THR A 257 -65.45 -47.15 -9.39
C THR A 257 -65.52 -46.06 -10.46
N GLN A 258 -64.66 -45.03 -10.36
CA GLN A 258 -63.96 -44.32 -11.47
C GLN A 258 -63.21 -43.14 -10.84
N ASP A 259 -61.89 -43.17 -10.85
CA ASP A 259 -61.03 -42.54 -11.87
C ASP A 259 -61.28 -41.03 -12.02
N ALA A 260 -60.32 -40.22 -11.54
CA ALA A 260 -59.63 -39.18 -12.31
C ALA A 260 -59.06 -38.07 -11.40
N SER A 261 -57.74 -37.93 -11.51
CA SER A 261 -56.97 -36.68 -11.52
C SER A 261 -57.38 -35.54 -10.56
N ALA A 262 -56.53 -35.28 -9.57
CA ALA A 262 -56.14 -33.91 -9.26
C ALA A 262 -54.67 -33.92 -8.81
N ALA A 263 -53.83 -33.42 -9.71
CA ALA A 263 -52.46 -33.03 -9.41
C ALA A 263 -52.46 -32.05 -8.22
N THR A 264 -52.00 -32.51 -7.05
CA THR A 264 -51.44 -31.59 -6.07
C THR A 264 -50.00 -31.38 -6.46
N MET A 265 -49.75 -30.22 -7.10
CA MET A 265 -48.42 -29.72 -7.29
C MET A 265 -47.74 -29.59 -5.92
N ASP A 266 -46.81 -30.49 -5.64
CA ASP A 266 -45.80 -30.32 -4.61
C ASP A 266 -44.76 -29.33 -5.17
N VAL A 267 -45.03 -28.03 -5.00
CA VAL A 267 -44.21 -26.94 -5.57
C VAL A 267 -42.96 -26.66 -4.73
N ASP A 268 -42.84 -27.17 -3.51
CA ASP A 268 -41.78 -26.72 -2.58
C ASP A 268 -40.74 -27.78 -2.20
N ARG A 269 -40.60 -28.86 -2.98
CA ARG A 269 -39.56 -29.89 -2.77
C ARG A 269 -38.41 -29.85 -3.78
N ALA A 270 -38.17 -28.69 -4.39
CA ALA A 270 -37.11 -28.49 -5.38
C ALA A 270 -36.19 -27.30 -5.07
N HIS A 271 -35.60 -27.26 -3.88
CA HIS A 271 -34.26 -26.69 -3.73
C HIS A 271 -33.32 -27.81 -3.32
N GLY A 272 -33.00 -28.62 -4.32
CA GLY A 272 -31.75 -29.36 -4.31
C GLY A 272 -30.62 -28.36 -4.21
N ASP A 273 -29.98 -28.34 -3.05
CA ASP A 273 -28.52 -28.22 -2.98
C ASP A 273 -27.93 -29.34 -3.86
N LEU A 274 -27.96 -29.11 -5.17
CA LEU A 274 -27.06 -29.79 -6.06
C LEU A 274 -25.68 -29.31 -5.65
N PRO A 275 -24.77 -30.22 -5.23
CA PRO A 275 -23.41 -29.81 -4.91
C PRO A 275 -22.84 -29.09 -6.13
N PRO A 276 -22.04 -28.03 -5.94
CA PRO A 276 -21.42 -27.34 -7.05
C PRO A 276 -20.70 -28.37 -7.90
N SER A 277 -21.18 -28.51 -9.14
CA SER A 277 -20.61 -29.34 -10.18
C SER A 277 -19.18 -28.88 -10.43
N TYR A 278 -18.22 -29.45 -9.70
CA TYR A 278 -16.80 -29.31 -9.99
C TYR A 278 -16.51 -30.08 -11.27
N GLY A 279 -16.50 -29.35 -12.39
CA GLY A 279 -15.89 -29.82 -13.63
C GLY A 279 -16.86 -29.99 -14.78
N ALA A 280 -17.13 -28.89 -15.47
CA ALA A 280 -17.37 -28.93 -16.91
C ALA A 280 -17.21 -27.54 -17.53
N SER A 281 -16.07 -27.36 -18.20
CA SER A 281 -15.97 -26.62 -19.47
C SER A 281 -15.97 -25.09 -19.46
N LEU A 282 -14.77 -24.52 -19.44
CA LEU A 282 -14.41 -23.39 -20.30
C LEU A 282 -12.99 -23.60 -20.86
N LEU A 283 -12.89 -24.59 -21.73
CA LEU A 283 -11.77 -24.86 -22.62
C LEU A 283 -12.30 -24.78 -24.06
N ALA A 284 -12.46 -23.54 -24.54
CA ALA A 284 -12.62 -23.16 -25.94
C ALA A 284 -12.35 -21.65 -26.01
N ALA A 285 -11.54 -21.08 -26.87
CA ALA A 285 -10.61 -21.57 -27.87
C ALA A 285 -9.64 -20.40 -28.11
N GLY A 286 -8.34 -20.66 -28.21
CA GLY A 286 -7.37 -19.58 -28.38
C GLY A 286 -5.92 -20.05 -28.46
N SER A 287 -5.62 -20.87 -29.47
CA SER A 287 -4.37 -20.85 -30.26
C SER A 287 -3.07 -20.46 -29.54
N GLY A 288 -2.17 -21.44 -29.32
CA GLY A 288 -0.73 -21.13 -29.32
C GLY A 288 0.19 -22.02 -28.48
N GLY A 289 0.35 -23.29 -28.87
CA GLY A 289 1.62 -24.05 -28.87
C GLY A 289 2.62 -23.99 -27.69
N ARG A 290 2.81 -25.17 -27.05
CA ARG A 290 4.09 -25.88 -26.74
C ARG A 290 3.83 -26.85 -25.58
N VAL A 291 3.54 -28.12 -25.85
CA VAL A 291 4.49 -29.26 -25.99
C VAL A 291 5.26 -29.58 -24.70
N LEU A 292 4.72 -30.58 -24.00
CA LEU A 292 5.35 -31.76 -23.37
C LEU A 292 6.58 -31.55 -22.47
N GLY A 293 6.33 -31.56 -21.17
CA GLY A 293 7.26 -32.02 -20.15
C GLY A 293 6.55 -33.02 -19.23
N THR A 294 6.74 -34.31 -19.48
CA THR A 294 6.32 -35.43 -18.63
C THR A 294 7.16 -35.43 -17.35
N GLY A 295 6.70 -34.73 -16.32
CA GLY A 295 7.29 -34.74 -14.98
C GLY A 295 6.48 -35.63 -14.06
N ALA A 296 7.11 -36.70 -13.60
CA ALA A 296 6.59 -37.73 -12.70
C ALA A 296 5.69 -37.21 -11.56
N VAL A 297 4.50 -37.81 -11.45
CA VAL A 297 3.62 -37.70 -10.29
C VAL A 297 4.26 -38.51 -9.16
N VAL A 298 4.96 -37.83 -8.26
CA VAL A 298 5.35 -38.39 -6.96
C VAL A 298 4.07 -38.56 -6.15
N GLY A 299 3.63 -39.81 -5.99
CA GLY A 299 2.51 -40.17 -5.14
C GLY A 299 2.83 -39.87 -3.68
N GLY A 300 2.42 -38.70 -3.22
CA GLY A 300 2.28 -38.40 -1.79
C GLY A 300 0.97 -39.01 -1.28
N PRO A 301 0.94 -39.55 -0.05
CA PRO A 301 -0.29 -40.05 0.56
C PRO A 301 -1.33 -38.93 0.66
N PRO A 302 -2.63 -39.25 0.57
CA PRO A 302 -3.69 -38.26 0.65
C PRO A 302 -3.55 -37.47 1.97
N PRO A 303 -3.68 -36.13 1.94
CA PRO A 303 -3.66 -35.34 3.17
C PRO A 303 -4.78 -35.85 4.07
N GLY A 304 -4.38 -36.49 5.18
CA GLY A 304 -5.31 -36.91 6.20
C GLY A 304 -6.14 -35.71 6.64
N VAL A 305 -7.45 -35.89 6.65
CA VAL A 305 -8.41 -34.96 7.27
C VAL A 305 -7.96 -34.77 8.71
N ARG A 306 -7.20 -33.70 8.96
CA ARG A 306 -6.85 -33.28 10.31
C ARG A 306 -8.15 -32.76 10.90
N MET A 307 -8.81 -33.59 11.71
CA MET A 307 -9.92 -33.14 12.54
C MET A 307 -9.41 -31.93 13.33
N VAL A 308 -9.90 -30.75 12.97
CA VAL A 308 -9.61 -29.52 13.70
C VAL A 308 -10.25 -29.73 15.07
N SER A 309 -9.40 -29.88 16.08
CA SER A 309 -9.81 -29.92 17.48
C SER A 309 -10.64 -28.67 17.76
N ARG A 310 -11.81 -28.85 18.36
CA ARG A 310 -12.70 -27.74 18.79
C ARG A 310 -12.02 -26.69 19.69
N GLN A 311 -10.85 -27.01 20.24
CA GLN A 311 -10.04 -26.13 21.08
C GLN A 311 -9.27 -25.05 20.30
N ASP A 312 -9.07 -25.20 18.98
CA ASP A 312 -8.31 -24.21 18.20
C ASP A 312 -9.21 -23.11 17.59
N MET A 313 -10.51 -23.11 17.89
CA MET A 313 -11.48 -22.16 17.33
C MET A 313 -11.81 -20.99 18.28
N GLU A 314 -11.35 -21.04 19.54
CA GLU A 314 -11.69 -20.03 20.57
C GLU A 314 -10.58 -18.99 20.81
N SER A 315 -9.40 -19.10 20.21
CA SER A 315 -8.27 -18.20 20.55
C SER A 315 -8.10 -16.96 19.66
N ASP A 316 -8.81 -16.85 18.53
CA ASP A 316 -8.59 -15.77 17.55
C ASP A 316 -9.59 -14.59 17.67
N TYR A 317 -10.47 -14.60 18.68
CA TYR A 317 -11.51 -13.58 18.84
C TYR A 317 -11.27 -12.54 19.95
N GLU A 318 -10.17 -12.59 20.71
CA GLU A 318 -9.96 -11.68 21.86
C GLU A 318 -9.01 -10.48 21.61
N GLU A 319 -8.48 -10.26 20.39
CA GLU A 319 -7.40 -9.27 20.19
C GLU A 319 -7.75 -7.98 19.41
N GLU A 320 -9.02 -7.70 19.11
CA GLU A 320 -9.42 -6.53 18.28
C GLU A 320 -10.44 -5.57 18.97
N GLU A 321 -10.38 -5.41 20.29
CA GLU A 321 -11.26 -4.49 21.08
C GLU A 321 -10.51 -3.34 21.80
N GLY A 322 -9.33 -2.95 21.31
CA GLY A 322 -8.42 -2.03 22.04
C GLY A 322 -8.11 -0.66 21.42
N GLU A 323 -8.65 -0.28 20.26
CA GLU A 323 -8.27 0.98 19.57
C GLU A 323 -9.48 1.89 19.26
N GLU A 324 -10.28 2.23 20.28
CA GLU A 324 -11.23 3.35 20.21
C GLU A 324 -11.23 4.15 21.53
N GLU A 325 -10.10 4.76 21.92
CA GLU A 325 -10.15 5.91 22.86
C GLU A 325 -8.78 6.60 22.94
N GLU A 326 -8.62 7.71 22.20
CA GLU A 326 -7.92 8.92 22.64
C GLU A 326 -7.85 9.93 21.48
N ASP A 327 -8.96 10.63 21.23
CA ASP A 327 -8.94 11.98 20.67
C ASP A 327 -9.58 12.89 21.74
N TYR A 328 -8.72 13.48 22.58
CA TYR A 328 -9.04 14.54 23.55
C TYR A 328 -8.13 15.75 23.31
#